data_AF-A0A1F9LPL2-F1
#
_entry.id   AF-A0A1F9LPL2-F1
#
_cell.length_a   1.000
_cell.length_b   1.000
_cell.length_c   1.000
_cell.angle_alpha   90.00
_cell.angle_beta   90.00
_cell.angle_gamma   90.00
#
_symmetry.space_group_name_H-M   'P 1'
#
loop_
_entity.id
_entity.type
_entity.pdbx_description
1 polymer ?
#
loop_
_entity_poly.entity_id
_entity_poly.type
_entity_poly.pdbx_seq_one_letter_code
_entity_poly.pdbx_strand_id
1 'polypeptide(L)'
;MPKATTADDDMPHSPLFNAIRQNCTISDARDHGIYSICILVLKLRNLYKWEHGLAPWDEPETAILLDWIAGRETHWEEIRAEQFAALPVNHSELDPFELQAVNHHLAEHGMVYGAGYGRSLKAIFFLAEKLAEKTIEGRPAVILGREKARELSAPFAMVQDGTIIFRTEPFRFYLWDQIQEIRPSGKTALQYALGQYQLLAADGTVDRNRLRQEFDVMAECEMESFLYHEVGELQDNPISSALLKKLIATFPASAIELFARALKDILADTHPLGMLGHIITHKKESSLGFYVAFLDGLRKVLFPEIGAACLRFMTNGNWQEIEEARLACLHNNKKRASELTAIWQEFDRHHPETTRRRLEKQLLCPLGLGNK
;
A
#
# COMPACT_ATOMS: atom_id res chain seq x y z
N MET A 1 1.09 35.31 -31.08
CA MET A 1 1.09 33.87 -30.78
C MET A 1 2.49 33.31 -31.04
N PRO A 2 3.32 33.13 -30.01
CA PRO A 2 4.50 32.28 -30.11
C PRO A 2 4.12 30.85 -29.72
N LYS A 3 4.61 29.89 -30.52
CA LYS A 3 4.48 28.45 -30.27
C LYS A 3 5.06 28.11 -28.89
N ALA A 4 4.28 27.39 -28.08
CA ALA A 4 4.78 26.70 -26.92
C ALA A 4 5.86 25.71 -27.40
N THR A 5 7.10 25.99 -27.06
CA THR A 5 8.21 25.04 -27.15
C THR A 5 7.90 23.89 -26.20
N THR A 6 7.71 22.72 -26.79
CA THR A 6 7.61 21.42 -26.14
C THR A 6 8.91 21.15 -25.37
N ALA A 7 8.88 21.35 -24.06
CA ALA A 7 9.93 20.93 -23.12
C ALA A 7 9.70 19.48 -22.62
N ASP A 8 9.02 18.67 -23.42
CA ASP A 8 8.52 17.35 -23.02
C ASP A 8 9.42 16.18 -23.49
N ASP A 9 10.59 16.48 -24.08
CA ASP A 9 11.38 15.47 -24.82
C ASP A 9 12.88 15.37 -24.44
N ASP A 10 13.37 16.08 -23.40
CA ASP A 10 14.83 16.13 -23.10
C ASP A 10 15.27 15.45 -21.80
N MET A 11 14.42 14.60 -21.20
CA MET A 11 14.75 13.85 -19.97
C MET A 11 14.51 12.33 -19.90
N PRO A 12 14.02 11.58 -20.92
CA PRO A 12 13.78 10.14 -20.74
C PRO A 12 15.05 9.26 -20.58
N HIS A 13 16.26 9.81 -20.73
CA HIS A 13 17.50 9.02 -20.80
C HIS A 13 18.66 9.56 -19.94
N SER A 14 18.38 10.29 -18.86
CA SER A 14 19.45 10.73 -17.97
C SER A 14 20.11 9.52 -17.28
N PRO A 15 21.45 9.54 -17.06
CA PRO A 15 22.14 8.50 -16.29
C PRO A 15 21.49 8.23 -14.92
N LEU A 16 20.91 9.27 -14.30
CA LEU A 16 20.17 9.18 -13.05
C LEU A 16 18.95 8.25 -13.16
N PHE A 17 18.14 8.42 -14.20
CA PHE A 17 16.91 7.64 -14.38
C PHE A 17 17.24 6.16 -14.60
N ASN A 18 18.29 5.89 -15.39
CA ASN A 18 18.77 4.54 -15.63
C ASN A 18 19.28 3.89 -14.33
N ALA A 19 20.05 4.61 -13.51
CA ALA A 19 20.50 4.11 -12.22
C ALA A 19 19.34 3.80 -11.26
N ILE A 20 18.31 4.66 -11.21
CA ILE A 20 17.11 4.41 -10.40
C ILE A 20 16.37 3.16 -10.89
N ARG A 21 16.15 3.01 -12.20
CA ARG A 21 15.51 1.83 -12.79
C ARG A 21 16.31 0.56 -12.54
N GLN A 22 17.64 0.63 -12.63
CA GLN A 22 18.52 -0.48 -12.28
C GLN A 22 18.34 -0.87 -10.82
N ASN A 23 18.29 0.09 -9.89
CA ASN A 23 18.04 -0.18 -8.48
C ASN A 23 16.67 -0.80 -8.20
N CYS A 24 15.61 -0.38 -8.92
CA CYS A 24 14.32 -1.08 -8.89
C CYS A 24 14.47 -2.56 -9.29
N THR A 25 15.17 -2.82 -10.40
CA THR A 25 15.34 -4.17 -10.96
C THR A 25 16.19 -5.06 -10.03
N ILE A 26 17.29 -4.54 -9.48
CA ILE A 26 18.13 -5.24 -8.50
C ILE A 26 17.33 -5.54 -7.23
N SER A 27 16.50 -4.60 -6.77
CA SER A 27 15.64 -4.83 -5.61
C SER A 27 14.66 -5.98 -5.85
N ASP A 28 14.04 -6.04 -7.04
CA ASP A 28 13.15 -7.15 -7.39
C ASP A 28 13.90 -8.47 -7.52
N ALA A 29 15.07 -8.49 -8.16
CA ALA A 29 15.92 -9.67 -8.28
C ALA A 29 16.38 -10.24 -6.93
N ARG A 30 16.62 -9.38 -5.94
CA ARG A 30 17.03 -9.79 -4.59
C ARG A 30 15.89 -10.41 -3.78
N ASP A 31 14.72 -9.78 -3.85
CA ASP A 31 13.65 -10.00 -2.87
C ASP A 31 12.35 -10.53 -3.48
N HIS A 32 12.31 -10.97 -4.75
CA HIS A 32 11.08 -11.54 -5.34
C HIS A 32 10.57 -12.79 -4.59
N GLY A 33 11.47 -13.53 -3.92
CA GLY A 33 11.14 -14.71 -3.10
C GLY A 33 10.29 -14.43 -1.86
N ILE A 34 10.04 -13.17 -1.49
CA ILE A 34 9.14 -12.82 -0.38
C ILE A 34 7.66 -13.06 -0.71
N TYR A 35 7.32 -13.21 -1.99
CA TYR A 35 5.95 -13.39 -2.47
C TYR A 35 5.65 -14.88 -2.68
N SER A 36 4.40 -15.27 -2.43
CA SER A 36 3.92 -16.56 -2.97
C SER A 36 3.85 -16.50 -4.49
N ILE A 37 3.95 -17.64 -5.16
CA ILE A 37 3.93 -17.73 -6.64
C ILE A 37 2.72 -16.99 -7.23
N CYS A 38 1.52 -17.20 -6.69
CA CYS A 38 0.32 -16.53 -7.18
C CYS A 38 0.40 -15.00 -7.07
N ILE A 39 0.92 -14.48 -5.95
CA ILE A 39 1.08 -13.04 -5.74
C ILE A 39 2.18 -12.48 -6.64
N LEU A 40 3.28 -13.21 -6.81
CA LEU A 40 4.38 -12.83 -7.69
C LEU A 40 3.89 -12.68 -9.14
N VAL A 41 3.13 -13.65 -9.65
CA VAL A 41 2.56 -13.60 -11.00
C VAL A 41 1.65 -12.39 -11.20
N LEU A 42 0.79 -12.06 -10.23
CA LEU A 42 -0.07 -10.87 -10.31
C LEU A 42 0.75 -9.57 -10.31
N LYS A 43 1.81 -9.50 -9.51
CA LYS A 43 2.72 -8.33 -9.48
C LYS A 43 3.51 -8.19 -10.78
N LEU A 44 4.03 -9.29 -11.32
CA LEU A 44 4.73 -9.34 -12.60
C LEU A 44 3.82 -8.93 -13.76
N ARG A 45 2.57 -9.38 -13.76
CA ARG A 45 1.54 -8.93 -14.72
C ARG A 45 1.34 -7.42 -14.66
N ASN A 46 1.24 -6.83 -13.48
CA ASN A 46 1.10 -5.38 -13.36
C ASN A 46 2.37 -4.62 -13.75
N LEU A 47 3.54 -5.17 -13.45
CA LEU A 47 4.82 -4.60 -13.89
C LEU A 47 4.92 -4.63 -15.42
N TYR A 48 4.55 -5.74 -16.07
CA TYR A 48 4.44 -5.85 -17.52
C TYR A 48 3.51 -4.78 -18.08
N LYS A 49 2.29 -4.66 -17.53
CA LYS A 49 1.30 -3.67 -17.98
C LYS A 49 1.87 -2.26 -17.91
N TRP A 50 2.52 -1.91 -16.80
CA TRP A 50 3.17 -0.60 -16.66
C TRP A 50 4.32 -0.39 -17.66
N GLU A 51 5.24 -1.35 -17.81
CA GLU A 51 6.37 -1.21 -18.75
C GLU A 51 5.93 -1.02 -20.21
N HIS A 52 4.75 -1.55 -20.57
CA HIS A 52 4.19 -1.46 -21.91
C HIS A 52 3.11 -0.37 -22.06
N GLY A 53 2.90 0.47 -21.03
CA GLY A 53 1.91 1.55 -21.07
C GLY A 53 0.46 1.09 -21.18
N LEU A 54 0.15 -0.12 -20.71
CA LEU A 54 -1.19 -0.69 -20.71
C LEU A 54 -2.02 -0.16 -19.53
N ALA A 55 -3.32 0.02 -19.73
CA ALA A 55 -4.23 0.39 -18.65
C ALA A 55 -4.42 -0.80 -17.68
N PRO A 56 -4.93 -0.57 -16.44
CA PRO A 56 -5.14 -1.63 -15.47
C PRO A 56 -6.01 -2.80 -15.98
N TRP A 57 -6.95 -2.53 -16.88
CA TRP A 57 -7.92 -3.48 -17.45
C TRP A 57 -7.49 -4.13 -18.76
N ASP A 58 -6.35 -3.72 -19.32
CA ASP A 58 -5.81 -4.29 -20.54
C ASP A 58 -4.91 -5.47 -20.17
N GLU A 59 -5.41 -6.68 -20.39
CA GLU A 59 -4.70 -7.91 -20.05
C GLU A 59 -3.88 -8.40 -21.25
N PRO A 60 -2.57 -8.67 -21.08
CA PRO A 60 -1.75 -9.22 -22.15
C PRO A 60 -2.15 -10.66 -22.49
N GLU A 61 -1.79 -11.12 -23.69
CA GLU A 61 -1.92 -12.54 -24.02
C GLU A 61 -1.08 -13.40 -23.07
N THR A 62 -1.67 -14.48 -22.55
CA THR A 62 -1.05 -15.33 -21.52
C THR A 62 0.31 -15.85 -21.96
N ALA A 63 0.47 -16.30 -23.21
CA ALA A 63 1.74 -16.81 -23.71
C ALA A 63 2.83 -15.72 -23.71
N ILE A 64 2.51 -14.52 -24.21
CA ILE A 64 3.42 -13.37 -24.24
C ILE A 64 3.84 -12.99 -22.82
N LEU A 65 2.88 -12.93 -21.88
CA LEU A 65 3.17 -12.60 -20.49
C LEU A 65 4.09 -13.64 -19.84
N LEU A 66 3.82 -14.94 -20.04
CA LEU A 66 4.63 -16.01 -19.45
C LEU A 66 6.05 -16.03 -20.02
N ASP A 67 6.22 -15.80 -21.33
CA ASP A 67 7.53 -15.69 -21.95
C ASP A 67 8.31 -14.48 -21.40
N TRP A 68 7.64 -13.33 -21.22
CA TRP A 68 8.26 -12.17 -20.58
C TRP A 68 8.65 -12.42 -19.13
N ILE A 69 7.80 -13.13 -18.36
CA ILE A 69 8.11 -13.51 -16.97
C ILE A 69 9.36 -14.38 -16.93
N ALA A 70 9.45 -15.41 -17.77
CA ALA A 70 10.60 -16.30 -17.83
C ALA A 70 11.90 -15.55 -18.18
N GLY A 71 11.83 -14.60 -19.12
CA GLY A 71 12.95 -13.73 -19.45
C GLY A 71 13.37 -12.84 -18.27
N ARG A 72 12.40 -12.28 -17.53
CA ARG A 72 12.66 -11.44 -16.35
C ARG A 72 13.33 -12.24 -15.23
N GLU A 73 12.82 -13.44 -14.93
CA GLU A 73 13.38 -14.31 -13.89
C GLU A 73 14.80 -14.75 -14.24
N THR A 74 15.07 -15.07 -15.52
CA THR A 74 16.42 -15.40 -15.99
C THR A 74 17.38 -14.23 -15.74
N HIS A 75 16.98 -13.01 -16.10
CA HIS A 75 17.80 -11.82 -15.86
C HIS A 75 18.00 -11.53 -14.37
N TRP A 76 16.98 -11.75 -13.55
CA TRP A 76 17.10 -11.57 -12.10
C TRP A 76 18.15 -12.49 -11.46
N GLU A 77 18.27 -13.74 -11.92
CA GLU A 77 19.32 -14.63 -11.41
C GLU A 77 20.74 -14.12 -11.72
N GLU A 78 20.91 -13.35 -12.80
CA GLU A 78 22.21 -12.75 -13.16
C GLU A 78 22.57 -11.58 -12.23
N ILE A 79 21.60 -10.74 -11.89
CA ILE A 79 21.85 -9.45 -11.21
C ILE A 79 21.54 -9.47 -9.71
N ARG A 80 20.93 -10.52 -9.16
CA ARG A 80 20.48 -10.57 -7.75
C ARG A 80 21.60 -10.31 -6.73
N ALA A 81 22.85 -10.60 -7.09
CA ALA A 81 24.02 -10.37 -6.24
C ALA A 81 24.65 -8.98 -6.42
N GLU A 82 24.23 -8.21 -7.43
CA GLU A 82 24.73 -6.85 -7.68
C GLU A 82 24.36 -5.92 -6.53
N GLN A 83 25.22 -4.94 -6.24
CA GLN A 83 24.95 -3.87 -5.28
C GLN A 83 24.04 -2.80 -5.89
N PHE A 84 23.31 -2.07 -5.05
CA PHE A 84 22.57 -0.90 -5.54
C PHE A 84 23.57 0.13 -6.08
N ALA A 85 23.32 0.60 -7.29
CA ALA A 85 24.13 1.58 -7.96
C ALA A 85 23.98 2.94 -7.26
N ALA A 86 25.09 3.67 -7.18
CA ALA A 86 25.07 5.08 -6.82
C ALA A 86 24.32 5.89 -7.88
N LEU A 87 23.72 7.00 -7.46
CA LEU A 87 22.90 7.86 -8.31
C LEU A 87 23.75 9.01 -8.85
N PRO A 88 24.01 9.07 -10.16
CA PRO A 88 24.77 10.18 -10.74
C PRO A 88 23.90 11.45 -10.75
N VAL A 89 24.27 12.43 -9.94
CA VAL A 89 23.62 13.74 -9.87
C VAL A 89 24.69 14.81 -10.09
N ASN A 90 24.59 15.55 -11.20
CA ASN A 90 25.63 16.47 -11.67
C ASN A 90 27.01 15.77 -11.82
N HIS A 91 27.99 16.17 -10.99
CA HIS A 91 29.34 15.59 -10.94
C HIS A 91 29.59 14.74 -9.69
N SER A 92 28.52 14.31 -9.02
CA SER A 92 28.56 13.53 -7.79
C SER A 92 27.84 12.20 -7.96
N GLU A 93 28.31 11.19 -7.23
CA GLU A 93 27.65 9.90 -7.08
C GLU A 93 27.04 9.87 -5.68
N LEU A 94 25.72 9.93 -5.60
CA LEU A 94 24.98 9.92 -4.34
C LEU A 94 24.60 8.50 -3.94
N ASP A 95 24.53 8.23 -2.64
CA ASP A 95 23.94 6.97 -2.17
C ASP A 95 22.45 6.92 -2.53
N PRO A 96 21.89 5.77 -2.97
CA PRO A 96 20.49 5.69 -3.40
C PRO A 96 19.49 5.99 -2.27
N PHE A 97 19.92 6.02 -1.00
CA PHE A 97 19.09 6.43 0.12
C PHE A 97 19.32 7.90 0.55
N GLU A 98 20.05 8.71 -0.22
CA GLU A 98 20.19 10.16 -0.01
C GLU A 98 19.05 10.96 -0.68
N LEU A 99 17.82 10.70 -0.20
CA LEU A 99 16.57 11.25 -0.75
C LEU A 99 16.61 12.78 -0.92
N GLN A 100 17.12 13.51 0.07
CA GLN A 100 17.10 14.98 0.08
C GLN A 100 17.94 15.56 -1.06
N ALA A 101 19.15 15.04 -1.26
CA ALA A 101 20.07 15.53 -2.29
C ALA A 101 19.56 15.21 -3.69
N VAL A 102 19.03 13.99 -3.89
CA VAL A 102 18.44 13.57 -5.17
C VAL A 102 17.20 14.40 -5.50
N ASN A 103 16.29 14.57 -4.54
CA ASN A 103 15.06 15.35 -4.75
C ASN A 103 15.31 16.85 -4.94
N HIS A 104 16.37 17.41 -4.33
CA HIS A 104 16.73 18.80 -4.59
C HIS A 104 17.05 19.05 -6.07
N HIS A 105 17.76 18.13 -6.72
CA HIS A 105 18.04 18.19 -8.15
C HIS A 105 16.78 17.92 -9.02
N LEU A 106 15.94 16.98 -8.61
CA LEU A 106 14.73 16.62 -9.34
C LEU A 106 13.60 17.66 -9.23
N ALA A 107 13.63 18.53 -8.22
CA ALA A 107 12.60 19.53 -7.98
C ALA A 107 12.38 20.47 -9.17
N GLU A 108 13.46 20.86 -9.87
CA GLU A 108 13.41 21.72 -11.06
C GLU A 108 12.71 21.05 -12.25
N HIS A 109 12.66 19.72 -12.24
CA HIS A 109 12.11 18.88 -13.30
C HIS A 109 10.71 18.36 -12.97
N GLY A 110 10.10 18.83 -11.87
CA GLY A 110 8.78 18.37 -11.45
C GLY A 110 8.72 16.89 -11.10
N MET A 111 9.84 16.30 -10.66
CA MET A 111 9.96 14.88 -10.34
C MET A 111 10.17 14.66 -8.83
N VAL A 112 9.71 13.51 -8.33
CA VAL A 112 9.97 13.05 -6.96
C VAL A 112 10.56 11.65 -6.98
N TYR A 113 11.70 11.52 -6.34
CA TYR A 113 12.35 10.25 -6.04
C TYR A 113 12.01 9.80 -4.62
N GLY A 114 11.71 8.52 -4.45
CA GLY A 114 11.62 7.92 -3.13
C GLY A 114 12.42 6.65 -3.04
N ALA A 115 13.02 6.45 -1.88
CA ALA A 115 13.75 5.26 -1.54
C ALA A 115 13.56 4.89 -0.06
N GLY A 116 13.57 3.60 0.25
CA GLY A 116 13.42 3.13 1.61
C GLY A 116 13.31 1.61 1.71
N TYR A 117 12.83 1.13 2.85
CA TYR A 117 12.63 -0.29 3.10
C TYR A 117 11.17 -0.58 3.44
N GLY A 118 10.56 -1.47 2.66
CA GLY A 118 9.18 -1.88 2.83
C GLY A 118 9.03 -3.15 3.67
N ARG A 119 8.03 -3.96 3.29
CA ARG A 119 7.78 -5.26 3.92
C ARG A 119 8.99 -6.19 3.78
N SER A 120 9.27 -6.97 4.82
CA SER A 120 10.42 -7.88 4.88
C SER A 120 11.78 -7.20 4.66
N LEU A 121 11.87 -5.88 4.87
CA LEU A 121 13.06 -5.06 4.58
C LEU A 121 13.49 -5.08 3.10
N LYS A 122 12.58 -5.41 2.17
CA LYS A 122 12.82 -5.22 0.74
C LYS A 122 13.05 -3.73 0.46
N ALA A 123 14.13 -3.41 -0.25
CA ALA A 123 14.39 -2.03 -0.67
C ALA A 123 13.32 -1.58 -1.68
N ILE A 124 12.88 -0.34 -1.61
CA ILE A 124 11.89 0.23 -2.52
C ILE A 124 12.52 1.46 -3.14
N PHE A 125 12.39 1.58 -4.45
CA PHE A 125 12.83 2.74 -5.22
C PHE A 125 11.71 3.11 -6.19
N PHE A 126 11.49 4.40 -6.39
CA PHE A 126 10.60 4.89 -7.43
C PHE A 126 10.99 6.30 -7.86
N LEU A 127 10.56 6.66 -9.06
CA LEU A 127 10.64 8.01 -9.60
C LEU A 127 9.34 8.32 -10.31
N ALA A 128 8.69 9.42 -9.95
CA ALA A 128 7.41 9.79 -10.53
C ALA A 128 7.25 11.30 -10.67
N GLU A 129 6.39 11.70 -11.60
CA GLU A 129 6.00 13.09 -11.82
C GLU A 129 5.22 13.63 -10.62
N LYS A 130 5.54 14.85 -10.16
CA LYS A 130 4.81 15.54 -9.10
C LYS A 130 3.56 16.18 -9.66
N LEU A 131 2.38 15.73 -9.23
CA LEU A 131 1.10 16.31 -9.66
C LEU A 131 0.65 17.46 -8.75
N ALA A 132 0.74 17.27 -7.44
CA ALA A 132 0.25 18.24 -6.47
C ALA A 132 0.96 18.13 -5.13
N GLU A 133 1.04 19.26 -4.44
CA GLU A 133 1.37 19.35 -3.02
C GLU A 133 0.13 19.80 -2.25
N LYS A 134 -0.11 19.20 -1.10
CA LYS A 134 -1.27 19.47 -0.23
C LYS A 134 -0.83 19.45 1.23
N THR A 135 -1.71 19.96 2.09
CA THR A 135 -1.61 19.79 3.54
C THR A 135 -2.86 19.07 4.02
N ILE A 136 -2.69 17.96 4.74
CA ILE A 136 -3.77 17.11 5.24
C ILE A 136 -3.57 16.96 6.74
N GLU A 137 -4.54 17.41 7.56
CA GLU A 137 -4.41 17.41 9.03
C GLU A 137 -3.08 18.01 9.54
N GLY A 138 -2.64 19.11 8.90
CA GLY A 138 -1.39 19.80 9.23
C GLY A 138 -0.12 19.08 8.77
N ARG A 139 -0.22 17.96 8.05
CA ARG A 139 0.91 17.21 7.49
C ARG A 139 1.11 17.53 6.01
N PRO A 140 2.36 17.68 5.54
CA PRO A 140 2.62 17.80 4.10
C PRO A 140 2.28 16.49 3.39
N ALA A 141 1.66 16.62 2.22
CA ALA A 141 1.33 15.50 1.34
C ALA A 141 1.69 15.82 -0.10
N VAL A 142 2.23 14.84 -0.82
CA VAL A 142 2.59 14.96 -2.24
C VAL A 142 1.88 13.87 -3.03
N ILE A 143 1.16 14.28 -4.06
CA ILE A 143 0.47 13.39 -4.99
C ILE A 143 1.33 13.25 -6.24
N LEU A 144 1.65 12.01 -6.60
CA LEU A 144 2.52 11.63 -7.70
C LEU A 144 1.72 10.96 -8.82
N GLY A 145 2.09 11.27 -10.05
CA GLY A 145 1.42 10.84 -11.27
C GLY A 145 2.11 9.66 -11.92
N ARG A 146 2.48 9.85 -13.20
CA ARG A 146 3.14 8.82 -14.01
C ARG A 146 4.51 8.47 -13.44
N GLU A 147 4.80 7.19 -13.36
CA GLU A 147 6.08 6.68 -12.87
C GLU A 147 7.07 6.49 -14.01
N LYS A 148 8.30 7.00 -13.82
CA LYS A 148 9.44 6.73 -14.71
C LYS A 148 10.28 5.54 -14.24
N ALA A 149 10.15 5.17 -12.96
CA ALA A 149 10.74 3.97 -12.39
C ALA A 149 9.85 3.42 -11.27
N ARG A 150 9.62 2.10 -11.26
CA ARG A 150 8.93 1.38 -10.19
C ARG A 150 9.49 -0.03 -10.04
N GLU A 151 9.27 -0.61 -8.87
CA GLU A 151 9.55 -2.02 -8.55
C GLU A 151 8.23 -2.79 -8.29
N LEU A 152 8.31 -4.12 -8.10
CA LEU A 152 7.14 -5.01 -7.97
C LEU A 152 6.19 -4.71 -6.80
N SER A 153 6.72 -4.26 -5.66
CA SER A 153 5.94 -3.97 -4.45
C SER A 153 4.97 -2.83 -4.72
N ALA A 154 5.49 -1.74 -5.27
CA ALA A 154 4.81 -0.52 -5.68
C ALA A 154 3.82 0.00 -4.61
N PRO A 155 4.26 0.28 -3.37
CA PRO A 155 3.38 0.88 -2.37
C PRO A 155 2.87 2.22 -2.91
N PHE A 156 1.56 2.41 -2.88
CA PHE A 156 0.91 3.57 -3.45
C PHE A 156 0.64 4.68 -2.44
N ALA A 157 0.67 4.37 -1.15
CA ALA A 157 0.57 5.35 -0.06
C ALA A 157 1.63 5.00 0.97
N MET A 158 2.33 6.02 1.48
CA MET A 158 3.36 5.86 2.51
C MET A 158 3.69 7.19 3.17
N VAL A 159 4.29 7.13 4.35
CA VAL A 159 4.97 8.26 4.99
C VAL A 159 6.47 8.17 4.77
N GLN A 160 7.07 9.23 4.22
CA GLN A 160 8.51 9.38 4.05
C GLN A 160 8.96 10.72 4.66
N ASP A 161 9.85 10.68 5.65
CA ASP A 161 10.35 11.85 6.39
C ASP A 161 9.23 12.81 6.88
N GLY A 162 8.13 12.22 7.38
CA GLY A 162 6.98 12.97 7.88
C GLY A 162 6.04 13.53 6.81
N THR A 163 6.35 13.31 5.53
CA THR A 163 5.53 13.68 4.38
C THR A 163 4.75 12.48 3.88
N ILE A 164 3.44 12.66 3.65
CA ILE A 164 2.59 11.64 3.03
C ILE A 164 2.86 11.64 1.52
N ILE A 165 3.27 10.51 0.96
CA ILE A 165 3.47 10.33 -0.48
C ILE A 165 2.38 9.41 -1.00
N PHE A 166 1.65 9.88 -2.01
CA PHE A 166 0.64 9.07 -2.70
C PHE A 166 0.99 8.94 -4.19
N ARG A 167 1.09 7.71 -4.69
CA ARG A 167 1.41 7.38 -6.08
C ARG A 167 0.14 6.92 -6.78
N THR A 168 -0.41 7.78 -7.64
CA THR A 168 -1.70 7.55 -8.30
C THR A 168 -1.66 6.36 -9.26
N GLU A 169 -0.58 6.20 -10.04
CA GLU A 169 -0.47 5.10 -11.00
C GLU A 169 -0.52 3.69 -10.35
N PRO A 170 0.29 3.35 -9.34
CA PRO A 170 0.17 2.06 -8.67
C PRO A 170 -1.15 1.89 -7.89
N PHE A 171 -1.74 2.98 -7.40
CA PHE A 171 -3.08 2.95 -6.79
C PHE A 171 -4.16 2.49 -7.79
N ARG A 172 -4.10 2.96 -9.04
CA ARG A 172 -5.01 2.51 -10.11
C ARG A 172 -4.94 1.00 -10.32
N PHE A 173 -3.72 0.44 -10.42
CA PHE A 173 -3.54 -1.01 -10.54
C PHE A 173 -4.06 -1.76 -9.31
N TYR A 174 -3.75 -1.26 -8.11
CA TYR A 174 -4.24 -1.85 -6.87
C TYR A 174 -5.78 -1.90 -6.82
N LEU A 175 -6.44 -0.78 -7.07
CA LEU A 175 -7.90 -0.68 -6.96
C LEU A 175 -8.59 -1.57 -8.01
N TRP A 176 -8.09 -1.58 -9.25
CA TRP A 176 -8.62 -2.46 -10.30
C TRP A 176 -8.50 -3.93 -9.92
N ASP A 177 -7.33 -4.36 -9.43
CA ASP A 177 -7.10 -5.74 -9.03
C ASP A 177 -7.97 -6.14 -7.83
N GLN A 178 -8.15 -5.26 -6.84
CA GLN A 178 -9.05 -5.54 -5.70
C GLN A 178 -10.51 -5.71 -6.13
N ILE A 179 -10.97 -4.95 -7.11
CA ILE A 179 -12.33 -5.06 -7.66
C ILE A 179 -12.49 -6.38 -8.42
N GLN A 180 -11.50 -6.75 -9.24
CA GLN A 180 -11.55 -7.96 -10.07
C GLN A 180 -11.43 -9.25 -9.25
N GLU A 181 -10.53 -9.26 -8.27
CA GLU A 181 -10.20 -10.43 -7.45
C GLU A 181 -11.00 -10.47 -6.12
N ILE A 182 -12.12 -9.75 -6.08
CA ILE A 182 -12.93 -9.64 -4.87
C ILE A 182 -13.40 -11.02 -4.39
N ARG A 183 -13.22 -11.27 -3.10
CA ARG A 183 -13.66 -12.52 -2.50
C ARG A 183 -15.19 -12.53 -2.31
N PRO A 184 -15.83 -13.71 -2.27
CA PRO A 184 -17.26 -13.82 -2.03
C PRO A 184 -17.74 -13.05 -0.78
N SER A 185 -16.94 -13.02 0.29
CA SER A 185 -17.29 -12.32 1.53
C SER A 185 -17.29 -10.79 1.42
N GLY A 186 -16.56 -10.23 0.45
CA GLY A 186 -16.50 -8.78 0.20
C GLY A 186 -17.46 -8.31 -0.90
N LYS A 187 -18.09 -9.24 -1.62
CA LYS A 187 -18.90 -8.95 -2.81
C LYS A 187 -20.04 -7.97 -2.54
N THR A 188 -20.81 -8.17 -1.47
CA THR A 188 -21.94 -7.29 -1.12
C THR A 188 -21.48 -5.87 -0.83
N ALA A 189 -20.39 -5.70 -0.07
CA ALA A 189 -19.83 -4.38 0.23
C ALA A 189 -19.24 -3.70 -1.01
N LEU A 190 -18.61 -4.48 -1.90
CA LEU A 190 -18.13 -3.96 -3.18
C LEU A 190 -19.29 -3.51 -4.08
N GLN A 191 -20.36 -4.31 -4.19
CA GLN A 191 -21.55 -3.93 -4.95
C GLN A 191 -22.15 -2.64 -4.40
N TYR A 192 -22.25 -2.50 -3.07
CA TYR A 192 -22.69 -1.26 -2.46
C TYR A 192 -21.81 -0.07 -2.87
N ALA A 193 -20.48 -0.21 -2.77
CA ALA A 193 -19.54 0.84 -3.15
C ALA A 193 -19.67 1.25 -4.62
N LEU A 194 -19.68 0.27 -5.53
CA LEU A 194 -19.82 0.49 -6.97
C LEU A 194 -21.20 1.06 -7.35
N GLY A 195 -22.24 0.73 -6.58
CA GLY A 195 -23.58 1.30 -6.74
C GLY A 195 -23.62 2.81 -6.52
N GLN A 196 -22.80 3.35 -5.61
CA GLN A 196 -22.68 4.79 -5.38
C GLN A 196 -22.14 5.54 -6.61
N TYR A 197 -21.35 4.86 -7.43
CA TYR A 197 -20.84 5.35 -8.71
C TYR A 197 -21.72 4.96 -9.90
N GLN A 198 -22.89 4.35 -9.66
CA GLN A 198 -23.80 3.86 -10.70
C GLN A 198 -23.13 2.84 -11.64
N LEU A 199 -22.19 2.04 -11.12
CA LEU A 199 -21.42 1.05 -11.89
C LEU A 199 -22.04 -0.36 -11.84
N LEU A 200 -23.30 -0.46 -11.42
CA LEU A 200 -24.07 -1.69 -11.43
C LEU A 200 -25.05 -1.71 -12.62
N ALA A 201 -25.16 -2.85 -13.27
CA ALA A 201 -26.21 -3.15 -14.23
C ALA A 201 -27.54 -3.42 -13.51
N ALA A 202 -28.63 -3.50 -14.29
CA ALA A 202 -29.98 -3.71 -13.75
C ALA A 202 -30.15 -5.03 -12.97
N ASP A 203 -29.30 -6.03 -13.23
CA ASP A 203 -29.27 -7.31 -12.54
C ASP A 203 -28.34 -7.32 -11.31
N GLY A 204 -27.75 -6.18 -10.95
CA GLY A 204 -26.83 -6.02 -9.82
C GLY A 204 -25.41 -6.51 -10.08
N THR A 205 -25.08 -6.90 -11.32
CA THR A 205 -23.69 -7.20 -11.72
C THR A 205 -22.92 -5.91 -12.04
N VAL A 206 -21.59 -5.97 -12.03
CA VAL A 206 -20.74 -4.80 -12.35
C VAL A 206 -20.78 -4.55 -13.86
N ASP A 207 -21.16 -3.34 -14.26
CA ASP A 207 -21.06 -2.90 -15.65
C ASP A 207 -19.58 -2.62 -15.98
N ARG A 208 -18.94 -3.59 -16.65
CA ARG A 208 -17.51 -3.52 -16.97
C ARG A 208 -17.15 -2.39 -17.93
N ASN A 209 -18.05 -2.02 -18.83
CA ASN A 209 -17.77 -0.95 -19.79
C ASN A 209 -17.83 0.41 -19.08
N ARG A 210 -18.86 0.63 -18.27
CA ARG A 210 -18.95 1.85 -17.44
C ARG A 210 -17.84 1.92 -16.41
N LEU A 211 -17.50 0.80 -15.76
CA LEU A 211 -16.38 0.76 -14.82
C LEU A 211 -15.09 1.25 -15.48
N ARG A 212 -14.77 0.82 -16.71
CA ARG A 212 -13.59 1.30 -17.44
C ARG A 212 -13.65 2.79 -17.76
N GLN A 213 -14.84 3.28 -18.16
CA GLN A 213 -15.04 4.69 -18.52
C GLN A 213 -14.91 5.63 -17.30
N GLU A 214 -15.43 5.21 -16.15
CA GLU A 214 -15.48 6.03 -14.93
C GLU A 214 -14.37 5.68 -13.92
N PHE A 215 -13.46 4.76 -14.27
CA PHE A 215 -12.50 4.20 -13.33
C PHE A 215 -11.62 5.27 -12.70
N ASP A 216 -11.09 6.19 -13.52
CA ASP A 216 -10.15 7.21 -13.06
C ASP A 216 -10.84 8.22 -12.13
N VAL A 217 -12.10 8.60 -12.43
CA VAL A 217 -12.92 9.46 -11.56
C VAL A 217 -13.18 8.77 -10.21
N MET A 218 -13.57 7.49 -10.24
CA MET A 218 -13.78 6.71 -9.02
C MET A 218 -12.49 6.58 -8.21
N ALA A 219 -11.37 6.29 -8.85
CA ALA A 219 -10.07 6.18 -8.19
C ALA A 219 -9.68 7.51 -7.52
N GLU A 220 -9.82 8.64 -8.21
CA GLU A 220 -9.54 9.96 -7.64
C GLU A 220 -10.41 10.26 -6.40
N CYS A 221 -11.69 9.90 -6.43
CA CYS A 221 -12.60 10.06 -5.29
C CYS A 221 -12.21 9.18 -4.08
N GLU A 222 -11.74 7.95 -4.32
CA GLU A 222 -11.37 7.00 -3.28
C GLU A 222 -9.95 7.20 -2.74
N MET A 223 -9.06 7.87 -3.48
CA MET A 223 -7.69 8.20 -3.06
C MET A 223 -7.66 8.87 -1.68
N GLU A 224 -8.61 9.79 -1.42
CA GLU A 224 -8.63 10.55 -0.18
C GLU A 224 -8.68 9.64 1.06
N SER A 225 -9.49 8.59 1.04
CA SER A 225 -9.62 7.68 2.19
C SER A 225 -8.29 7.00 2.53
N PHE A 226 -7.48 6.66 1.52
CA PHE A 226 -6.13 6.11 1.72
C PHE A 226 -5.12 7.15 2.20
N LEU A 227 -5.26 8.43 1.86
CA LEU A 227 -4.45 9.48 2.49
C LEU A 227 -4.71 9.55 4.00
N TYR A 228 -5.96 9.35 4.43
CA TYR A 228 -6.29 9.33 5.86
C TYR A 228 -5.84 8.05 6.59
N HIS A 229 -5.51 6.95 5.87
CA HIS A 229 -4.75 5.84 6.47
C HIS A 229 -3.38 6.32 6.93
N GLU A 230 -2.64 7.01 6.05
CA GLU A 230 -1.32 7.56 6.36
C GLU A 230 -1.39 8.61 7.47
N VAL A 231 -2.43 9.45 7.48
CA VAL A 231 -2.69 10.38 8.60
C VAL A 231 -2.87 9.62 9.91
N GLY A 232 -3.61 8.50 9.91
CA GLY A 232 -3.79 7.63 11.07
C GLY A 232 -2.49 6.97 11.52
N GLU A 233 -1.64 6.53 10.58
CA GLU A 233 -0.32 5.96 10.86
C GLU A 233 0.61 6.95 11.58
N LEU A 234 0.46 8.24 11.28
CA LEU A 234 1.24 9.34 11.83
C LEU A 234 0.84 9.75 13.26
N GLN A 235 -0.27 9.21 13.77
CA GLN A 235 -0.75 9.48 15.12
C GLN A 235 -0.03 8.60 16.15
N ASP A 236 -0.14 8.98 17.42
CA ASP A 236 0.44 8.21 18.51
C ASP A 236 -0.19 6.81 18.58
N ASN A 237 0.63 5.82 18.23
CA ASN A 237 0.29 4.41 18.25
C ASN A 237 1.15 3.70 19.31
N PRO A 238 0.56 2.84 20.18
CA PRO A 238 1.35 2.03 21.11
C PRO A 238 2.42 1.19 20.39
N ILE A 239 2.18 0.79 19.14
CA ILE A 239 3.17 0.15 18.27
C ILE A 239 3.88 1.23 17.46
N SER A 240 4.96 1.77 18.02
CA SER A 240 5.82 2.71 17.28
C SER A 240 6.49 2.05 16.08
N SER A 241 6.85 2.85 15.07
CA SER A 241 7.64 2.38 13.91
C SER A 241 8.98 1.76 14.32
N ALA A 242 9.60 2.26 15.40
CA ALA A 242 10.82 1.68 15.95
C ALA A 242 10.60 0.29 16.56
N LEU A 243 9.50 0.10 17.31
CA LEU A 243 9.11 -1.21 17.83
C LEU A 243 8.81 -2.19 16.69
N LEU A 244 8.05 -1.75 15.67
CA LEU A 244 7.73 -2.58 14.52
C LEU A 244 8.99 -3.04 13.78
N LYS A 245 9.96 -2.15 13.53
CA LYS A 245 11.26 -2.50 12.93
C LYS A 245 11.99 -3.59 13.71
N LYS A 246 12.01 -3.49 15.05
CA LYS A 246 12.63 -4.50 15.91
C LYS A 246 11.90 -5.85 15.84
N LEU A 247 10.58 -5.85 15.87
CA LEU A 247 9.76 -7.05 15.70
C LEU A 247 10.02 -7.76 14.37
N ILE A 248 10.10 -7.00 13.27
CA ILE A 248 10.43 -7.53 11.94
C ILE A 248 11.82 -8.17 11.94
N ALA A 249 12.81 -7.49 12.50
CA ALA A 249 14.18 -8.00 12.55
C ALA A 249 14.31 -9.28 13.39
N THR A 250 13.54 -9.39 14.48
CA THR A 250 13.59 -10.54 15.40
C THR A 250 12.73 -11.72 14.94
N PHE A 251 11.57 -11.46 14.33
CA PHE A 251 10.62 -12.49 13.92
C PHE A 251 10.24 -12.37 12.43
N PRO A 252 11.23 -12.37 11.51
CA PRO A 252 10.96 -12.14 10.09
C PRO A 252 10.04 -13.22 9.51
N ALA A 253 9.09 -12.78 8.68
CA ALA A 253 8.10 -13.62 8.00
C ALA A 253 7.26 -14.52 8.93
N SER A 254 7.15 -14.16 10.22
CA SER A 254 6.38 -14.92 11.20
C SER A 254 4.93 -14.41 11.33
N ALA A 255 4.06 -15.23 11.93
CA ALA A 255 2.71 -14.79 12.32
C ALA A 255 2.74 -13.58 13.26
N ILE A 256 3.77 -13.44 14.10
CA ILE A 256 3.97 -12.29 15.00
C ILE A 256 4.21 -11.01 14.19
N GLU A 257 5.08 -11.05 13.17
CA GLU A 257 5.32 -9.90 12.31
C GLU A 257 4.03 -9.49 11.59
N LEU A 258 3.34 -10.46 10.98
CA LEU A 258 2.10 -10.19 10.24
C LEU A 258 1.01 -9.61 11.15
N PHE A 259 0.90 -10.13 12.37
CA PHE A 259 -0.01 -9.61 13.39
C PHE A 259 0.34 -8.18 13.80
N ALA A 260 1.61 -7.89 14.09
CA ALA A 260 2.03 -6.56 14.49
C ALA A 260 1.76 -5.51 13.39
N ARG A 261 1.98 -5.85 12.12
CA ARG A 261 1.61 -4.99 10.97
C ARG A 261 0.11 -4.78 10.90
N ALA A 262 -0.68 -5.85 10.87
CA ALA A 262 -2.13 -5.74 10.77
C ALA A 262 -2.74 -4.96 11.95
N LEU A 263 -2.16 -5.09 13.14
CA LEU A 263 -2.57 -4.35 14.33
C LEU A 263 -2.24 -2.86 14.21
N LYS A 264 -1.06 -2.50 13.68
CA LYS A 264 -0.72 -1.10 13.39
C LYS A 264 -1.69 -0.50 12.36
N ASP A 265 -1.93 -1.19 11.25
CA ASP A 265 -2.85 -0.75 10.19
C ASP A 265 -4.27 -0.52 10.73
N ILE A 266 -4.83 -1.47 11.49
CA ILE A 266 -6.17 -1.33 12.07
C ILE A 266 -6.24 -0.15 13.05
N LEU A 267 -5.20 0.07 13.86
CA LEU A 267 -5.15 1.21 14.76
C LEU A 267 -5.07 2.54 14.00
N ALA A 268 -4.35 2.58 12.89
CA ALA A 268 -4.32 3.73 12.00
C ALA A 268 -5.71 3.99 11.38
N ASP A 269 -6.33 2.97 10.79
CA ASP A 269 -7.65 3.07 10.16
C ASP A 269 -8.73 3.51 11.14
N THR A 270 -8.73 2.95 12.35
CA THR A 270 -9.75 3.21 13.38
C THR A 270 -9.44 4.42 14.24
N HIS A 271 -8.32 5.12 14.05
CA HIS A 271 -8.06 6.37 14.74
C HIS A 271 -9.14 7.42 14.37
N PRO A 272 -9.54 8.33 15.29
CA PRO A 272 -10.50 9.40 14.96
C PRO A 272 -10.10 10.29 13.77
N LEU A 273 -8.80 10.53 13.58
CA LEU A 273 -8.23 11.22 12.41
C LEU A 273 -7.79 10.26 11.28
N GLY A 274 -8.04 8.96 11.44
CA GLY A 274 -7.66 7.93 10.48
C GLY A 274 -8.68 7.71 9.38
N MET A 275 -8.46 6.69 8.54
CA MET A 275 -9.31 6.36 7.38
C MET A 275 -10.80 6.29 7.74
N LEU A 276 -11.19 5.45 8.72
CA LEU A 276 -12.60 5.30 9.07
C LEU A 276 -13.16 6.51 9.80
N GLY A 277 -12.34 7.21 10.60
CA GLY A 277 -12.75 8.46 11.22
C GLY A 277 -13.13 9.51 10.17
N HIS A 278 -12.33 9.64 9.12
CA HIS A 278 -12.62 10.49 7.97
C HIS A 278 -13.88 10.04 7.22
N ILE A 279 -13.98 8.75 6.89
CA ILE A 279 -15.14 8.17 6.17
C ILE A 279 -16.44 8.45 6.91
N ILE A 280 -16.48 8.26 8.23
CA ILE A 280 -17.68 8.47 9.06
C ILE A 280 -18.01 9.96 9.14
N THR A 281 -17.02 10.81 9.42
CA THR A 281 -17.21 12.26 9.57
C THR A 281 -17.78 12.89 8.31
N HIS A 282 -17.28 12.46 7.15
CA HIS A 282 -17.69 12.99 5.84
C HIS A 282 -18.77 12.15 5.16
N LYS A 283 -19.28 11.11 5.83
CA LYS A 283 -20.32 10.20 5.35
C LYS A 283 -20.01 9.62 3.96
N LYS A 284 -18.77 9.17 3.73
CA LYS A 284 -18.33 8.61 2.45
C LYS A 284 -18.80 7.17 2.27
N GLU A 285 -20.04 7.00 1.81
CA GLU A 285 -20.68 5.69 1.65
C GLU A 285 -19.89 4.72 0.75
N SER A 286 -19.36 5.21 -0.37
CA SER A 286 -18.57 4.39 -1.29
C SER A 286 -17.30 3.87 -0.63
N SER A 287 -16.57 4.76 0.06
CA SER A 287 -15.34 4.42 0.78
C SER A 287 -15.58 3.45 1.92
N LEU A 288 -16.72 3.52 2.63
CA LEU A 288 -17.11 2.52 3.61
C LEU A 288 -17.29 1.14 2.94
N GLY A 289 -17.99 1.10 1.80
CA GLY A 289 -18.17 -0.14 1.04
C GLY A 289 -16.83 -0.73 0.58
N PHE A 290 -15.92 0.09 0.04
CA PHE A 290 -14.59 -0.35 -0.36
C PHE A 290 -13.73 -0.82 0.82
N TYR A 291 -13.74 -0.09 1.95
CA TYR A 291 -13.03 -0.49 3.16
C TYR A 291 -13.43 -1.90 3.59
N VAL A 292 -14.73 -2.17 3.69
CA VAL A 292 -15.25 -3.47 4.13
C VAL A 292 -15.04 -4.55 3.08
N ALA A 293 -15.15 -4.20 1.79
CA ALA A 293 -14.89 -5.13 0.70
C ALA A 293 -13.45 -5.64 0.70
N PHE A 294 -12.48 -4.75 0.94
CA PHE A 294 -11.05 -5.06 0.89
C PHE A 294 -10.47 -5.51 2.24
N LEU A 295 -11.29 -5.56 3.28
CA LEU A 295 -10.89 -6.02 4.60
C LEU A 295 -10.72 -7.55 4.61
N ASP A 296 -9.47 -7.99 4.76
CA ASP A 296 -9.11 -9.39 4.67
C ASP A 296 -8.03 -9.81 5.69
N GLY A 297 -7.83 -11.13 5.82
CA GLY A 297 -6.76 -11.74 6.58
C GLY A 297 -6.80 -11.33 8.04
N LEU A 298 -5.63 -10.98 8.58
CA LEU A 298 -5.49 -10.57 9.98
C LEU A 298 -6.27 -9.30 10.32
N ARG A 299 -6.39 -8.35 9.39
CA ARG A 299 -7.17 -7.12 9.63
C ARG A 299 -8.65 -7.43 9.83
N LYS A 300 -9.20 -8.37 9.05
CA LYS A 300 -10.57 -8.86 9.24
C LYS A 300 -10.77 -9.58 10.57
N VAL A 301 -9.79 -10.36 11.01
CA VAL A 301 -9.81 -11.03 12.33
C VAL A 301 -9.75 -10.02 13.48
N LEU A 302 -8.99 -8.93 13.30
CA LEU A 302 -8.85 -7.86 14.29
C LEU A 302 -10.05 -6.91 14.34
N PHE A 303 -10.90 -6.92 13.32
CA PHE A 303 -12.08 -6.05 13.22
C PHE A 303 -13.35 -6.84 12.89
N PRO A 304 -13.80 -7.76 13.76
CA PRO A 304 -14.95 -8.61 13.51
C PRO A 304 -16.29 -7.84 13.44
N GLU A 305 -16.40 -6.67 14.06
CA GLU A 305 -17.65 -5.92 14.21
C GLU A 305 -18.12 -5.25 12.90
N ILE A 306 -17.18 -4.82 12.04
CA ILE A 306 -17.47 -3.93 10.93
C ILE A 306 -18.34 -4.57 9.84
N GLY A 307 -18.19 -5.87 9.58
CA GLY A 307 -18.97 -6.55 8.54
C GLY A 307 -20.46 -6.53 8.83
N ALA A 308 -20.85 -6.85 10.08
CA ALA A 308 -22.25 -6.83 10.50
C ALA A 308 -22.80 -5.39 10.59
N ALA A 309 -21.99 -4.44 11.06
CA ALA A 309 -22.37 -3.03 11.09
C ALA A 309 -22.60 -2.48 9.67
N CYS A 310 -21.74 -2.82 8.71
CA CYS A 310 -21.87 -2.40 7.33
C CYS A 310 -23.15 -2.94 6.68
N LEU A 311 -23.51 -4.22 6.91
CA LEU A 311 -24.76 -4.78 6.39
C LEU A 311 -26.01 -4.06 6.90
N ARG A 312 -26.04 -3.70 8.19
CA ARG A 312 -27.15 -2.92 8.76
C ARG A 312 -27.17 -1.50 8.22
N PHE A 313 -25.99 -0.87 8.11
CA PHE A 313 -25.81 0.45 7.52
C PHE A 313 -26.37 0.53 6.10
N MET A 314 -26.10 -0.47 5.24
CA MET A 314 -26.64 -0.51 3.87
C MET A 314 -28.17 -0.51 3.81
N THR A 315 -28.86 -0.85 4.91
CA THR A 315 -30.32 -0.87 5.00
C THR A 315 -30.89 0.41 5.60
N ASN A 316 -30.20 1.00 6.60
CA ASN A 316 -30.75 2.09 7.41
C ASN A 316 -29.98 3.43 7.32
N GLY A 317 -28.81 3.45 6.67
CA GLY A 317 -27.94 4.62 6.53
C GLY A 317 -27.37 5.16 7.86
N ASN A 318 -27.40 4.37 8.94
CA ASN A 318 -27.09 4.85 10.28
C ASN A 318 -25.59 4.80 10.59
N TRP A 319 -24.90 5.92 10.37
CA TRP A 319 -23.47 6.09 10.66
C TRP A 319 -23.08 5.81 12.13
N GLN A 320 -24.02 5.93 13.07
CA GLN A 320 -23.76 5.64 14.48
C GLN A 320 -23.33 4.17 14.69
N GLU A 321 -23.90 3.24 13.92
CA GLU A 321 -23.53 1.82 14.04
C GLU A 321 -22.12 1.53 13.54
N ILE A 322 -21.66 2.27 12.53
CA ILE A 322 -20.30 2.18 12.01
C ILE A 322 -19.33 2.79 13.02
N GLU A 323 -19.70 3.91 13.63
CA GLU A 323 -18.91 4.56 14.68
C GLU A 323 -18.76 3.68 15.92
N GLU A 324 -19.84 3.03 16.37
CA GLU A 324 -19.80 2.06 17.47
C GLU A 324 -18.87 0.88 17.17
N ALA A 325 -18.92 0.34 15.95
CA ALA A 325 -17.99 -0.71 15.50
C ALA A 325 -16.54 -0.21 15.49
N ARG A 326 -16.28 1.01 14.98
CA ARG A 326 -14.94 1.62 14.97
C ARG A 326 -14.39 1.80 16.39
N LEU A 327 -15.20 2.32 17.32
CA LEU A 327 -14.79 2.53 18.71
C LEU A 327 -14.52 1.21 19.44
N ALA A 328 -15.36 0.19 19.24
CA ALA A 328 -15.15 -1.14 19.81
C ALA A 328 -13.83 -1.76 19.31
N CYS A 329 -13.59 -1.70 18.00
CA CYS A 329 -12.36 -2.19 17.39
C CYS A 329 -11.13 -1.43 17.90
N LEU A 330 -11.17 -0.09 17.93
CA LEU A 330 -10.09 0.74 18.45
C LEU A 330 -9.76 0.38 19.89
N HIS A 331 -10.78 0.23 20.75
CA HIS A 331 -10.60 -0.14 22.16
C HIS A 331 -9.91 -1.50 22.30
N ASN A 332 -10.44 -2.53 21.64
CA ASN A 332 -9.93 -3.90 21.71
C ASN A 332 -8.49 -4.00 21.20
N ASN A 333 -8.17 -3.29 20.12
CA ASN A 333 -6.86 -3.34 19.50
C ASN A 333 -5.82 -2.46 20.22
N LYS A 334 -6.23 -1.37 20.88
CA LYS A 334 -5.34 -0.63 21.80
C LYS A 334 -4.89 -1.51 22.97
N LYS A 335 -5.78 -2.36 23.51
CA LYS A 335 -5.43 -3.33 24.55
C LYS A 335 -4.38 -4.34 24.05
N ARG A 336 -4.62 -4.95 22.88
CA ARG A 336 -3.65 -5.89 22.26
C ARG A 336 -2.29 -5.25 21.98
N ALA A 337 -2.28 -4.01 21.50
CA ALA A 337 -1.06 -3.27 21.22
C ALA A 337 -0.27 -2.93 22.50
N SER A 338 -0.97 -2.62 23.58
CA SER A 338 -0.37 -2.40 24.91
C SER A 338 0.22 -3.69 25.46
N GLU A 339 -0.49 -4.81 25.35
CA GLU A 339 -0.01 -6.15 25.75
C GLU A 339 1.23 -6.57 24.95
N LEU A 340 1.22 -6.38 23.62
CA LEU A 340 2.37 -6.62 22.76
C LEU A 340 3.58 -5.80 23.19
N THR A 341 3.38 -4.51 23.46
CA THR A 341 4.44 -3.60 23.88
C THR A 341 5.00 -4.00 25.25
N ALA A 342 4.15 -4.39 26.20
CA ALA A 342 4.57 -4.85 27.51
C ALA A 342 5.39 -6.15 27.44
N ILE A 343 4.95 -7.14 26.64
CA ILE A 343 5.72 -8.37 26.42
C ILE A 343 7.07 -8.04 25.78
N TRP A 344 7.10 -7.10 24.83
CA TRP A 344 8.34 -6.68 24.18
C TRP A 344 9.31 -5.93 25.10
N GLN A 345 8.81 -5.12 26.04
CA GLN A 345 9.68 -4.42 27.01
C GLN A 345 10.47 -5.37 27.91
N GLU A 346 9.99 -6.60 28.09
CA GLU A 346 10.68 -7.66 28.84
C GLU A 346 11.60 -8.51 27.95
N PHE A 347 11.74 -8.18 26.66
CA PHE A 347 12.48 -8.98 25.68
C PHE A 347 13.93 -9.24 26.11
N ASP A 348 14.68 -8.20 26.51
CA ASP A 348 16.09 -8.33 26.90
C ASP A 348 16.30 -9.17 28.18
N ARG A 349 15.23 -9.42 28.94
CA ARG A 349 15.27 -10.23 30.18
C ARG A 349 15.01 -11.71 29.92
N HIS A 350 14.68 -12.08 28.68
CA HIS A 350 14.25 -13.43 28.33
C HIS A 350 14.91 -13.92 27.05
N HIS A 351 14.99 -15.25 26.89
CA HIS A 351 15.40 -15.83 25.62
C HIS A 351 14.36 -15.49 24.53
N PRO A 352 14.74 -15.19 23.27
CA PRO A 352 13.80 -14.79 22.20
C PRO A 352 12.62 -15.76 22.01
N GLU A 353 12.87 -17.05 22.20
CA GLU A 353 11.86 -18.12 22.14
C GLU A 353 10.80 -18.00 23.26
N THR A 354 11.18 -17.54 24.45
CA THR A 354 10.23 -17.29 25.54
C THR A 354 9.28 -16.15 25.17
N THR A 355 9.82 -15.07 24.58
CA THR A 355 9.01 -13.94 24.09
C THR A 355 8.07 -14.40 22.98
N ARG A 356 8.57 -15.19 22.01
CA ARG A 356 7.74 -15.77 20.94
C ARG A 356 6.53 -16.53 21.51
N ARG A 357 6.76 -17.49 22.40
CA ARG A 357 5.68 -18.29 23.01
C ARG A 357 4.68 -17.44 23.78
N ARG A 358 5.13 -16.39 24.45
CA ARG A 358 4.24 -15.45 25.15
C ARG A 358 3.36 -14.67 24.16
N LEU A 359 3.95 -14.12 23.10
CA LEU A 359 3.21 -13.42 22.05
C LEU A 359 2.20 -14.35 21.37
N GLU A 360 2.60 -15.56 21.02
CA GLU A 360 1.72 -16.57 20.42
C GLU A 360 0.55 -16.91 21.34
N LYS A 361 0.84 -17.30 22.59
CA LYS A 361 -0.17 -17.71 23.57
C LYS A 361 -1.14 -16.58 23.93
N GLN A 362 -0.65 -15.36 24.10
CA GLN A 362 -1.45 -14.26 24.64
C GLN A 362 -2.16 -13.43 23.57
N LEU A 363 -1.61 -13.34 22.35
CA LEU A 363 -2.14 -12.46 21.30
C LEU A 363 -2.67 -13.21 20.08
N LEU A 364 -1.98 -14.27 19.63
CA LEU A 364 -2.35 -15.01 18.42
C LEU A 364 -3.37 -16.12 18.70
N CYS A 365 -3.18 -16.94 19.76
CA CYS A 365 -4.09 -18.02 20.10
C CYS A 365 -5.55 -17.55 20.36
N PRO A 366 -5.81 -16.44 21.07
CA PRO A 366 -7.18 -15.94 21.26
C PRO A 366 -7.89 -15.54 19.96
N LEU A 367 -7.13 -15.32 18.89
CA LEU A 367 -7.63 -14.99 17.56
C LEU A 367 -7.73 -16.22 16.64
N GLY A 368 -7.41 -17.41 17.16
CA GLY A 368 -7.37 -18.65 16.38
C GLY A 368 -6.16 -18.76 15.44
N LEU A 369 -5.09 -18.01 15.70
CA LEU A 369 -3.90 -17.89 14.84
C LEU A 369 -2.64 -18.57 15.41
N GLY A 370 -2.75 -19.24 16.57
CA GLY A 370 -1.64 -19.95 17.17
C GLY A 370 -1.47 -21.37 16.63
N ASN A 371 -0.24 -21.86 16.58
CA ASN A 371 0.00 -23.30 16.47
C ASN A 371 -0.56 -23.98 17.73
N LYS A 372 -1.38 -25.02 17.54
CA LYS A 372 -1.82 -25.86 18.66
C LYS A 372 -0.66 -26.56 19.34
#